data_AF-A0A9Q3HIL7-F1
#
_entry.id   AF-A0A9Q3HIL7-F1
#
_cell.length_a   1.000
_cell.length_b   1.000
_cell.length_c   1.000
_cell.angle_alpha   90.00
_cell.angle_beta   90.00
_cell.angle_gamma   90.00
#
_symmetry.space_group_name_H-M   'P 1'
#
loop_
_entity.id
_entity.type
_entity.pdbx_description
1 polymer ?
#
loop_
_entity_poly.entity_id
_entity_poly.type
_entity_poly.pdbx_seq_one_letter_code
_entity_poly.pdbx_strand_id
1 'polypeptide(L)'
;MDWVTENPSSGDKSYNACLVILDRYRKTPIFLPCHKDGTAMDTALLIWNRVISHTGLFKSIISDRDLRFTFALWTNLHRLFGKFKDSYGFTHDWCTLIPALEFAYKTSVHSVTGQTPAIHHAKQIINDTFDYAKQKWDKSLKVPDFKVGDLALVSTFNFNNIKGPTKLKDSYVGPFDIVALHRTNAVQVEMSG
;
A
#
# COMPACT_ATOMS: atom_id res chain seq x y z
N MET A 1 4.88 -9.79 -8.75
CA MET A 1 4.16 -11.07 -8.75
C MET A 1 5.19 -12.13 -8.53
N ASP A 2 4.86 -13.11 -7.71
CA ASP A 2 5.80 -14.13 -7.31
C ASP A 2 5.05 -15.46 -7.09
N TRP A 3 5.76 -16.57 -7.22
CA TRP A 3 5.24 -17.90 -6.97
C TRP A 3 5.89 -18.51 -5.75
N VAL A 4 5.06 -18.89 -4.79
CA VAL A 4 5.48 -19.70 -3.66
C VAL A 4 5.15 -21.16 -4.00
N THR A 5 6.17 -21.92 -4.38
CA THR A 5 6.05 -23.33 -4.76
C THR A 5 6.41 -24.27 -3.61
N GLU A 6 6.23 -25.58 -3.83
CA GLU A 6 6.63 -26.65 -2.90
C GLU A 6 5.83 -26.68 -1.59
N ASN A 7 4.60 -26.16 -1.62
CA ASN A 7 3.70 -26.28 -0.48
C ASN A 7 3.13 -27.71 -0.40
N PRO A 8 2.80 -28.20 0.82
CA PRO A 8 2.04 -29.43 0.98
C PRO A 8 0.72 -29.36 0.21
N SER A 9 0.39 -30.44 -0.51
CA SER A 9 -0.86 -30.51 -1.28
C SER A 9 -2.06 -30.36 -0.34
N SER A 10 -2.89 -29.35 -0.57
CA SER A 10 -3.95 -28.94 0.36
C SER A 10 -5.27 -28.63 -0.34
N GLY A 11 -6.39 -28.93 0.34
CA GLY A 11 -7.77 -28.70 -0.11
C GLY A 11 -8.27 -29.71 -1.16
N ASP A 12 -9.55 -29.58 -1.54
CA ASP A 12 -10.27 -30.52 -2.43
C ASP A 12 -9.62 -30.68 -3.81
N LYS A 13 -8.88 -29.65 -4.26
CA LYS A 13 -8.19 -29.63 -5.54
C LYS A 13 -6.70 -29.92 -5.43
N SER A 14 -6.19 -30.26 -4.24
CA SER A 14 -4.78 -30.59 -4.00
C SER A 14 -3.80 -29.54 -4.54
N TYR A 15 -4.05 -28.26 -4.21
CA TYR A 15 -3.14 -27.17 -4.59
C TYR A 15 -1.80 -27.32 -3.88
N ASN A 16 -0.71 -27.09 -4.60
CA ASN A 16 0.67 -27.27 -4.13
C ASN A 16 1.55 -26.03 -4.36
N ALA A 17 0.96 -24.92 -4.80
CA ALA A 17 1.62 -23.63 -4.98
C ALA A 17 0.65 -22.48 -4.67
N CYS A 18 1.20 -21.28 -4.50
CA CYS A 18 0.46 -20.05 -4.31
C CYS A 18 1.03 -18.94 -5.19
N LEU A 19 0.19 -18.35 -6.03
CA LEU A 19 0.50 -17.14 -6.79
C LEU A 19 0.21 -15.92 -5.91
N VAL A 20 1.25 -15.12 -5.67
CA VAL A 20 1.18 -13.90 -4.87
C VAL A 20 1.22 -12.68 -5.79
N ILE A 21 0.17 -11.88 -5.72
CA ILE A 21 0.05 -10.63 -6.48
C ILE A 21 -0.08 -9.47 -5.51
N LEU A 22 0.86 -8.54 -5.58
CA LEU A 22 0.85 -7.30 -4.81
C LEU A 22 0.48 -6.15 -5.73
N ASP A 23 -0.63 -5.46 -5.41
CA ASP A 23 -0.88 -4.13 -5.97
C ASP A 23 0.03 -3.12 -5.25
N ARG A 24 0.95 -2.51 -6.00
CA ARG A 24 1.91 -1.53 -5.44
C ARG A 24 1.24 -0.28 -4.89
N TYR A 25 0.05 0.07 -5.39
CA TYR A 25 -0.70 1.24 -4.93
C TYR A 25 -1.47 0.92 -3.65
N ARG A 26 -2.27 -0.15 -3.65
CA ARG A 26 -3.09 -0.55 -2.49
C ARG A 26 -2.28 -1.20 -1.37
N LYS A 27 -1.07 -1.70 -1.66
CA LYS A 27 -0.23 -2.48 -0.74
C LYS A 27 -0.92 -3.72 -0.15
N THR A 28 -1.98 -4.18 -0.80
CA THR A 28 -2.73 -5.37 -0.39
C THR A 28 -2.29 -6.57 -1.23
N PRO A 29 -1.82 -7.67 -0.59
CA PRO A 29 -1.56 -8.92 -1.29
C PRO A 29 -2.86 -9.64 -1.65
N ILE A 30 -2.86 -10.25 -2.83
CA ILE A 30 -3.85 -11.22 -3.28
C ILE A 30 -3.12 -12.57 -3.38
N PHE A 31 -3.59 -13.55 -2.60
CA PHE A 31 -3.07 -14.91 -2.58
C PHE A 31 -4.01 -15.81 -3.36
N LEU A 32 -3.48 -16.52 -4.36
CA LEU A 32 -4.26 -17.37 -5.23
C LEU A 32 -3.69 -18.79 -5.19
N PRO A 33 -4.43 -19.79 -4.67
CA PRO A 33 -3.96 -21.16 -4.69
C PRO A 33 -3.90 -21.68 -6.12
N CYS A 34 -2.80 -22.35 -6.47
CA CYS A 34 -2.56 -22.87 -7.80
C CYS A 34 -1.68 -24.14 -7.77
N HIS A 35 -1.36 -24.65 -8.96
CA HIS A 35 -0.46 -25.78 -9.11
C HIS A 35 0.91 -25.32 -9.60
N LYS A 36 1.97 -25.94 -9.07
CA LYS A 36 3.36 -25.67 -9.46
C LYS A 36 3.64 -25.94 -10.96
N ASP A 37 2.83 -26.78 -11.59
CA ASP A 37 2.96 -27.15 -13.00
C ASP A 37 1.91 -26.44 -13.88
N GLY A 38 1.25 -25.40 -13.34
CA GLY A 38 0.25 -24.62 -14.06
C GLY A 38 0.85 -23.88 -15.26
N THR A 39 0.11 -23.84 -16.37
CA THR A 39 0.55 -23.16 -17.59
C THR A 39 0.36 -21.64 -17.51
N ALA A 40 0.96 -20.91 -18.46
CA ALA A 40 0.71 -19.47 -18.59
C ALA A 40 -0.78 -19.15 -18.87
N MET A 41 -1.52 -20.07 -19.50
CA MET A 41 -2.95 -19.91 -19.75
C MET A 41 -3.76 -20.13 -18.46
N ASP A 42 -3.42 -21.14 -17.66
CA ASP A 42 -4.08 -21.36 -16.36
C ASP A 42 -3.87 -20.17 -15.43
N THR A 43 -2.66 -19.62 -15.44
CA THR A 43 -2.31 -18.41 -14.71
C THR A 43 -3.09 -17.20 -15.21
N ALA A 44 -3.24 -17.03 -16.53
CA ALA A 44 -4.04 -15.96 -17.11
C ALA A 44 -5.51 -16.06 -16.71
N LEU A 45 -6.09 -17.27 -16.74
CA LEU A 45 -7.46 -17.53 -16.29
C LEU A 45 -7.65 -17.24 -14.80
N LEU A 46 -6.68 -17.64 -13.98
CA LEU A 46 -6.72 -17.41 -12.54
C LEU A 46 -6.72 -15.90 -12.23
N ILE A 47 -5.83 -15.15 -12.90
CA ILE A 47 -5.76 -13.69 -12.80
C ILE A 47 -7.06 -13.04 -13.33
N TRP A 48 -7.55 -13.47 -14.49
CA TRP A 48 -8.78 -12.96 -15.09
C TRP A 48 -9.97 -13.08 -14.14
N ASN A 49 -10.17 -14.26 -13.58
CA ASN A 49 -11.32 -14.56 -12.74
C ASN A 49 -11.24 -13.94 -11.34
N ARG A 50 -10.03 -13.76 -10.79
CA ARG A 50 -9.86 -13.39 -9.37
C ARG A 50 -9.25 -12.02 -9.12
N VAL A 51 -8.64 -11.39 -10.13
CA VAL A 51 -7.78 -10.22 -9.91
C VAL A 51 -8.18 -9.02 -10.75
N ILE A 52 -8.58 -9.25 -12.00
CA ILE A 52 -8.96 -8.18 -12.93
C ILE A 52 -10.13 -7.35 -12.39
N SER A 53 -11.12 -7.97 -11.76
CA SER A 53 -12.23 -7.22 -11.17
C SER A 53 -11.84 -6.36 -9.97
N HIS A 54 -10.72 -6.66 -9.30
CA HIS A 54 -10.25 -5.93 -8.12
C HIS A 54 -9.27 -4.81 -8.47
N THR A 55 -8.31 -5.11 -9.34
CA THR A 55 -7.17 -4.24 -9.66
C THR A 55 -7.27 -3.61 -11.05
N GLY A 56 -8.09 -4.19 -11.93
CA GLY A 56 -8.14 -3.84 -13.33
C GLY A 56 -7.01 -4.46 -14.15
N LEU A 57 -6.84 -3.95 -15.37
CA LEU A 57 -5.69 -4.30 -16.20
C LEU A 57 -4.40 -3.76 -15.60
N PHE A 58 -3.41 -4.64 -15.47
CA PHE A 58 -2.09 -4.22 -15.03
C PHE A 58 -1.45 -3.34 -16.09
N LYS A 59 -1.01 -2.14 -15.70
CA LYS A 59 -0.16 -1.29 -16.54
C LYS A 59 1.25 -1.87 -16.70
N SER A 60 1.76 -2.52 -15.65
CA SER A 60 3.07 -3.14 -15.61
C SER A 60 3.06 -4.28 -14.59
N ILE A 61 3.66 -5.42 -14.93
CA ILE A 61 3.91 -6.51 -14.00
C ILE A 61 5.41 -6.54 -13.75
N ILE A 62 5.79 -6.49 -12.48
CA ILE A 62 7.15 -6.79 -12.05
C ILE A 62 7.08 -8.18 -11.45
N SER A 63 7.72 -9.13 -12.10
CA SER A 63 7.94 -10.50 -11.61
C SER A 63 9.43 -10.80 -11.66
N ASP A 64 9.82 -11.91 -11.06
CA ASP A 64 11.10 -12.53 -11.34
C ASP A 64 11.14 -13.07 -12.80
N ARG A 65 12.27 -13.69 -13.18
CA ARG A 65 12.49 -14.21 -14.54
C ARG A 65 11.86 -15.59 -14.78
N ASP A 66 10.80 -15.92 -14.06
CA ASP A 66 10.10 -17.18 -14.27
C ASP A 66 9.46 -17.23 -15.67
N LEU A 67 9.63 -18.35 -16.36
CA LEU A 67 9.07 -18.62 -17.68
C LEU A 67 7.54 -18.52 -17.71
N ARG A 68 6.88 -18.67 -16.56
CA ARG A 68 5.42 -18.53 -16.39
C ARG A 68 4.94 -17.07 -16.47
N PHE A 69 5.80 -16.09 -16.19
CA PHE A 69 5.49 -14.65 -16.31
C PHE A 69 5.94 -14.03 -17.64
N THR A 70 6.16 -14.85 -18.66
CA THR A 70 6.62 -14.43 -19.99
C THR A 70 5.55 -13.70 -20.79
N PHE A 71 5.93 -13.24 -21.98
CA PHE A 71 5.03 -12.68 -23.01
C PHE A 71 3.79 -13.55 -23.29
N ALA A 72 3.87 -14.87 -23.09
CA ALA A 72 2.73 -15.77 -23.24
C ALA A 72 1.60 -15.46 -22.25
N LEU A 73 1.92 -15.12 -21.00
CA LEU A 73 0.92 -14.71 -20.01
C LEU A 73 0.20 -13.44 -20.45
N TRP A 74 0.97 -12.42 -20.86
CA TRP A 74 0.44 -11.15 -21.36
C TRP A 74 -0.46 -11.36 -22.58
N THR A 75 0.00 -12.13 -23.55
CA THR A 75 -0.76 -12.44 -24.77
C THR A 75 -2.08 -13.13 -24.42
N ASN A 76 -2.05 -14.08 -23.49
CA ASN A 76 -3.26 -14.77 -23.04
C ASN A 76 -4.22 -13.85 -22.28
N LEU A 77 -3.73 -12.99 -21.39
CA LEU A 77 -4.54 -11.99 -20.69
C LEU A 77 -5.18 -10.99 -21.67
N HIS A 78 -4.40 -10.45 -22.60
CA HIS A 78 -4.92 -9.56 -23.64
C HIS A 78 -5.92 -10.25 -24.55
N ARG A 79 -5.73 -11.54 -24.85
CA ARG A 79 -6.69 -12.33 -25.63
C ARG A 79 -8.00 -12.54 -24.87
N LEU A 80 -7.96 -12.77 -23.56
CA LEU A 80 -9.18 -12.85 -22.73
C LEU A 80 -9.93 -11.52 -22.72
N PHE A 81 -9.21 -10.40 -22.69
CA PHE A 81 -9.77 -9.06 -22.93
C PHE A 81 -10.21 -8.80 -24.38
N GLY A 82 -9.63 -9.48 -25.38
CA GLY A 82 -9.90 -9.20 -26.80
C GLY A 82 -11.06 -10.02 -27.37
N LYS A 83 -11.48 -11.08 -26.68
CA LYS A 83 -12.55 -12.02 -27.10
C LYS A 83 -13.96 -11.44 -27.04
N PHE A 84 -14.13 -10.12 -26.98
CA PHE A 84 -15.45 -9.50 -27.08
C PHE A 84 -16.05 -9.55 -28.49
N LYS A 85 -15.32 -9.97 -29.53
CA LYS A 85 -15.84 -10.09 -30.91
C LYS A 85 -15.68 -11.52 -31.45
N ASP A 86 -16.79 -12.16 -31.77
CA ASP A 86 -16.87 -13.29 -32.70
C ASP A 86 -17.34 -12.81 -34.09
N SER A 87 -17.63 -13.72 -35.02
CA SER A 87 -18.12 -13.42 -36.38
C SER A 87 -19.48 -12.69 -36.41
N TYR A 88 -20.22 -12.69 -35.30
CA TYR A 88 -21.47 -11.94 -35.10
C TYR A 88 -21.27 -10.69 -34.23
N GLY A 89 -20.04 -10.42 -33.79
CA GLY A 89 -19.65 -9.23 -33.05
C GLY A 89 -19.63 -9.36 -31.53
N PHE A 90 -20.01 -10.50 -30.92
CA PHE A 90 -20.05 -10.68 -29.45
C PHE A 90 -19.82 -12.13 -28.97
N THR A 91 -18.93 -12.33 -27.98
CA THR A 91 -18.90 -13.60 -27.21
C THR A 91 -20.20 -13.73 -26.37
N HIS A 92 -20.90 -14.86 -26.51
CA HIS A 92 -22.20 -15.10 -25.85
C HIS A 92 -22.09 -15.72 -24.44
N ASP A 93 -20.87 -15.99 -23.94
CA ASP A 93 -20.67 -16.53 -22.60
C ASP A 93 -20.53 -15.41 -21.56
N TRP A 94 -21.68 -14.93 -21.07
CA TRP A 94 -21.74 -13.86 -20.07
C TRP A 94 -20.94 -14.17 -18.81
N CYS A 95 -20.79 -15.44 -18.40
CA CYS A 95 -20.00 -15.84 -17.23
C CYS A 95 -18.53 -15.46 -17.39
N THR A 96 -17.96 -15.63 -18.58
CA THR A 96 -16.56 -15.24 -18.86
C THR A 96 -16.36 -13.73 -18.87
N LEU A 97 -17.44 -12.97 -19.10
CA LEU A 97 -17.42 -11.51 -19.18
C LEU A 97 -17.65 -10.84 -17.84
N ILE A 98 -18.14 -11.56 -16.82
CA ILE A 98 -18.40 -11.01 -15.47
C ILE A 98 -17.21 -10.21 -14.93
N PRO A 99 -15.95 -10.71 -14.96
CA PRO A 99 -14.82 -9.95 -14.41
C PRO A 99 -14.57 -8.62 -15.13
N ALA A 100 -14.79 -8.58 -16.45
CA ALA A 100 -14.65 -7.38 -17.24
C ALA A 100 -15.80 -6.39 -17.00
N LEU A 101 -17.03 -6.88 -16.86
CA LEU A 101 -18.19 -6.06 -16.51
C LEU A 101 -18.02 -5.44 -15.12
N GLU A 102 -17.58 -6.23 -14.14
CA GLU A 102 -17.33 -5.76 -12.78
C GLU A 102 -16.23 -4.69 -12.75
N PHE A 103 -15.17 -4.86 -13.55
CA PHE A 103 -14.14 -3.84 -13.74
C PHE A 103 -14.70 -2.56 -14.37
N ALA A 104 -15.49 -2.67 -15.45
CA ALA A 104 -16.11 -1.54 -16.11
C ALA A 104 -17.02 -0.76 -15.14
N TYR A 105 -17.80 -1.46 -14.33
CA TYR A 105 -18.65 -0.85 -13.32
C TYR A 105 -17.83 -0.08 -12.26
N LYS A 106 -16.78 -0.70 -11.71
CA LYS A 106 -15.91 -0.09 -10.67
C LYS A 106 -15.10 1.11 -11.17
N THR A 107 -14.88 1.22 -12.47
CA THR A 107 -14.14 2.31 -13.12
C THR A 107 -15.02 3.37 -13.76
N SER A 108 -16.34 3.14 -13.80
CA SER A 108 -17.30 4.13 -14.29
C SER A 108 -17.60 5.17 -13.21
N VAL A 109 -17.75 6.43 -13.62
CA VAL A 109 -18.10 7.53 -12.72
C VAL A 109 -19.60 7.44 -12.41
N HIS A 110 -19.96 7.43 -11.13
CA HIS A 110 -21.36 7.54 -10.74
C HIS A 110 -21.81 8.99 -10.69
N SER A 111 -23.02 9.25 -11.18
CA SER A 111 -23.64 10.59 -11.22
C SER A 111 -23.78 11.23 -9.82
N VAL A 112 -24.02 10.41 -8.79
CA VAL A 112 -24.24 10.88 -7.41
C VAL A 112 -22.94 11.31 -6.72
N THR A 113 -21.87 10.52 -6.84
CA THR A 113 -20.60 10.79 -6.14
C THR A 113 -19.63 11.61 -6.98
N GLY A 114 -19.88 11.76 -8.28
CA GLY A 114 -18.97 12.39 -9.24
C GLY A 114 -17.62 11.66 -9.38
N GLN A 115 -17.49 10.46 -8.83
CA GLN A 115 -16.26 9.67 -8.78
C GLN A 115 -16.54 8.20 -9.06
N THR A 116 -15.50 7.45 -9.39
CA THR A 116 -15.61 6.00 -9.54
C THR A 116 -15.62 5.32 -8.16
N PRO A 117 -16.33 4.19 -7.98
CA PRO A 117 -16.29 3.43 -6.73
C PRO A 117 -14.88 3.08 -6.27
N ALA A 118 -14.00 2.73 -7.22
CA ALA A 118 -12.61 2.40 -6.93
C ALA A 118 -11.84 3.59 -6.32
N ILE A 119 -12.06 4.81 -6.82
CA ILE A 119 -11.45 6.03 -6.30
C ILE A 119 -12.03 6.40 -4.94
N HIS A 120 -13.35 6.32 -4.79
CA HIS A 120 -14.03 6.62 -3.53
C HIS A 120 -13.51 5.72 -2.39
N HIS A 121 -13.42 4.41 -2.63
CA HIS A 121 -12.88 3.46 -1.68
C HIS A 121 -11.40 3.73 -1.37
N ALA A 122 -10.57 4.02 -2.37
CA ALA A 122 -9.16 4.34 -2.13
C ALA A 122 -9.00 5.58 -1.22
N LYS A 123 -9.86 6.60 -1.37
CA LYS A 123 -9.86 7.77 -0.49
C LYS A 123 -10.24 7.43 0.94
N GLN A 124 -11.24 6.57 1.14
CA GLN A 124 -11.64 6.11 2.47
C GLN A 124 -10.48 5.40 3.17
N ILE A 125 -9.80 4.46 2.50
CA ILE A 125 -8.65 3.74 3.08
C ILE A 125 -7.55 4.72 3.53
N ILE A 126 -7.25 5.72 2.70
CA ILE A 126 -6.24 6.73 3.01
C ILE A 126 -6.65 7.53 4.25
N ASN A 127 -7.91 8.00 4.31
CA ASN A 127 -8.43 8.74 5.46
C ASN A 127 -8.41 7.90 6.74
N ASP A 128 -8.87 6.65 6.69
CA ASP A 128 -8.87 5.75 7.83
C ASP A 128 -7.43 5.50 8.35
N THR A 129 -6.47 5.42 7.43
CA THR A 129 -5.05 5.29 7.77
C THR A 129 -4.51 6.54 8.47
N PHE A 130 -4.89 7.74 8.00
CA PHE A 130 -4.53 9.00 8.64
C PHE A 130 -5.16 9.13 10.03
N ASP A 131 -6.44 8.79 10.17
CA ASP A 131 -7.16 8.84 11.44
C ASP A 131 -6.57 7.87 12.46
N TYR A 132 -6.22 6.65 12.02
CA TYR A 132 -5.52 5.69 12.87
C TYR A 132 -4.16 6.23 13.35
N ALA A 133 -3.36 6.78 12.43
CA ALA A 133 -2.05 7.35 12.76
C ALA A 133 -2.18 8.51 13.76
N LYS A 134 -3.17 9.38 13.55
CA LYS A 134 -3.49 10.49 14.46
C LYS A 134 -3.86 9.98 15.85
N GLN A 135 -4.81 9.04 15.96
CA GLN A 135 -5.22 8.46 17.24
C GLN A 135 -4.06 7.80 17.99
N LYS A 136 -3.16 7.11 17.27
CA LYS A 136 -1.96 6.51 17.87
C LYS A 136 -1.01 7.57 18.42
N TRP A 137 -0.80 8.65 17.67
CA TRP A 137 0.04 9.77 18.09
C TRP A 137 -0.56 10.48 19.31
N ASP A 138 -1.85 10.80 19.28
CA ASP A 138 -2.57 11.46 20.38
C ASP A 138 -2.49 10.64 21.68
N LYS A 139 -2.59 9.31 21.62
CA LYS A 139 -2.44 8.42 22.80
C LYS A 139 -1.03 8.38 23.38
N SER A 140 -0.01 8.56 22.54
CA SER A 140 1.40 8.47 22.95
C SER A 140 2.00 9.83 23.30
N LEU A 141 1.25 10.91 23.03
CA LEU A 141 1.68 12.28 23.30
C LEU A 141 1.69 12.54 24.80
N LYS A 142 2.88 12.61 25.39
CA LYS A 142 3.06 13.15 26.74
C LYS A 142 3.20 14.65 26.63
N VAL A 143 2.22 15.38 27.14
CA VAL A 143 2.30 16.83 27.29
C VAL A 143 3.26 17.12 28.45
N PRO A 144 4.37 17.83 28.20
CA PRO A 144 5.23 18.31 29.29
C PRO A 144 4.49 19.38 30.10
N ASP A 145 4.52 19.27 31.43
CA ASP A 145 4.02 20.32 32.33
C ASP A 145 5.16 21.28 32.66
N PHE A 146 5.48 22.19 31.73
CA PHE A 146 6.47 23.24 31.94
C PHE A 146 5.81 24.50 32.47
N LYS A 147 6.46 25.18 33.43
CA LYS A 147 6.03 26.47 33.95
C LYS A 147 7.08 27.54 33.66
N VAL A 148 6.61 28.79 33.55
CA VAL A 148 7.50 29.95 33.44
C VAL A 148 8.31 30.05 34.73
N GLY A 149 9.63 30.16 34.59
CA GLY A 149 10.60 30.12 35.69
C GLY A 149 11.17 28.73 36.02
N ASP A 150 10.71 27.66 35.35
CA ASP A 150 11.37 26.35 35.47
C ASP A 150 12.69 26.34 34.70
N LEU A 151 13.64 25.54 35.19
CA LEU A 151 14.92 25.30 34.54
C LEU A 151 14.83 24.12 33.56
N ALA A 152 15.22 24.33 32.31
CA ALA A 152 15.20 23.31 31.27
C ALA A 152 16.58 23.08 30.65
N LEU A 153 16.85 21.81 30.31
CA LEU A 153 17.99 21.41 29.51
C LEU A 153 17.58 21.32 28.03
N VAL A 154 18.37 21.90 27.13
CA VAL A 154 18.09 21.91 25.69
C VAL A 154 18.98 20.91 24.98
N SER A 155 18.39 20.02 24.18
CA SER A 155 19.15 19.00 23.44
C SER A 155 20.06 19.62 22.38
N THR A 156 21.30 19.14 22.32
CA THR A 156 22.30 19.58 21.33
C THR A 156 22.20 18.89 19.98
N PHE A 157 21.19 18.04 19.79
CA PHE A 157 21.02 17.25 18.57
C PHE A 157 20.93 18.12 17.31
N ASN A 158 20.22 19.25 17.39
CA ASN A 158 20.03 20.19 16.26
C ASN A 158 20.93 21.44 16.34
N PHE A 159 21.89 21.51 17.28
CA PHE A 159 22.81 22.63 17.35
C PHE A 159 24.02 22.40 16.44
N ASN A 160 24.10 23.20 15.36
CA ASN A 160 25.20 23.14 14.39
C ASN A 160 26.43 23.97 14.80
N ASN A 161 26.31 24.80 15.84
CA ASN A 161 27.34 25.76 16.25
C ASN A 161 28.19 25.30 17.46
N ILE A 162 28.01 24.06 17.93
CA ILE A 162 28.78 23.50 19.06
C ILE A 162 30.04 22.84 18.50
N LYS A 163 31.22 23.36 18.88
CA LYS A 163 32.53 22.84 18.44
C LYS A 163 32.88 21.55 19.21
N GLY A 164 33.46 20.58 18.50
CA GLY A 164 34.03 19.37 19.10
C GLY A 164 33.63 18.07 18.40
N PRO A 165 34.25 16.93 18.74
CA PRO A 165 33.90 15.63 18.18
C PRO A 165 32.49 15.20 18.60
N THR A 166 31.69 14.67 17.67
CA THR A 166 30.29 14.24 17.92
C THR A 166 30.12 13.25 19.07
N LYS A 167 31.17 12.50 19.41
CA LYS A 167 31.18 11.51 20.51
C LYS A 167 31.50 12.10 21.88
N LEU A 168 32.06 13.31 21.92
CA LEU A 168 32.49 13.98 23.15
C LEU A 168 31.67 15.26 23.43
N LYS A 169 30.68 15.58 22.58
CA LYS A 169 29.77 16.69 22.84
C LYS A 169 28.71 16.28 23.86
N ASP A 170 28.42 17.18 24.79
CA ASP A 170 27.29 16.99 25.70
C ASP A 170 25.99 16.92 24.90
N SER A 171 25.12 15.98 25.26
CA SER A 171 23.84 15.78 24.57
C SER A 171 22.80 16.85 24.92
N TYR A 172 23.05 17.62 25.97
CA TYR A 172 22.20 18.69 26.48
C TYR A 172 23.05 19.86 26.98
N VAL A 173 22.52 21.08 26.87
CA VAL A 173 23.11 22.33 27.39
C VAL A 173 22.09 23.07 28.26
N GLY A 174 22.58 23.82 29.25
CA GLY A 174 21.76 24.49 30.26
C GLY A 174 22.26 24.17 31.67
N PRO A 175 21.47 24.45 32.73
CA PRO A 175 20.04 24.77 32.71
C PRO A 175 19.73 26.22 32.30
N PHE A 176 18.64 26.41 31.55
CA PHE A 176 18.15 27.73 31.12
C PHE A 176 16.74 27.98 31.67
N ASP A 177 16.44 29.24 31.99
CA ASP A 177 15.14 29.66 32.47
C ASP A 177 14.10 29.67 31.34
N ILE A 178 12.93 29.08 31.59
CA ILE A 178 11.78 29.19 30.71
C ILE A 178 11.12 30.56 30.90
N VAL A 179 11.18 31.41 29.87
CA VAL A 179 10.64 32.78 29.89
C VAL A 179 9.16 32.81 29.48
N ALA A 180 8.76 31.95 28.54
CA ALA A 180 7.40 31.94 28.03
C ALA A 180 6.97 30.56 27.50
N LEU A 181 5.67 30.28 27.57
CA LEU A 181 5.03 29.10 26.99
C LEU A 181 4.26 29.52 25.74
N HIS A 182 4.65 29.03 24.56
CA HIS A 182 4.02 29.37 23.28
C HIS A 182 2.95 28.36 22.86
N ARG A 183 3.17 27.08 23.15
CA ARG A 183 2.19 25.98 22.98
C ARG A 183 2.45 24.92 24.05
N THR A 184 1.55 23.95 24.12
CA THR A 184 1.62 22.78 25.00
C THR A 184 3.00 22.09 25.04
N ASN A 185 3.74 22.06 23.92
CA ASN A 185 5.09 21.47 23.83
C ASN A 185 6.15 22.46 23.30
N ALA A 186 5.85 23.76 23.29
CA ALA A 186 6.76 24.77 22.77
C ALA A 186 7.01 25.85 23.82
N VAL A 187 8.24 25.90 24.32
CA VAL A 187 8.68 26.82 25.36
C VAL A 187 9.81 27.69 24.82
N GLN A 188 9.86 28.94 25.28
CA GLN A 188 10.96 29.86 25.02
C GLN A 188 11.87 29.87 26.23
N VAL A 189 13.16 29.64 25.99
CA VAL A 189 14.21 29.66 27.01
C VAL A 189 15.14 30.85 26.77
N GLU A 190 15.60 31.47 27.85
CA GLU A 190 16.64 32.49 27.79
C GLU A 190 18.02 31.82 27.87
N MET A 191 18.83 32.01 26.84
CA MET A 191 20.22 31.54 26.83
C MET A 191 21.12 32.65 27.33
N SER A 192 21.18 32.83 28.65
CA SER A 192 22.17 33.69 29.30
C SER A 192 23.55 33.08 29.06
N GLY A 193 24.37 33.78 28.26
CA GLY A 193 25.73 33.37 27.90
C GLY A 193 26.77 33.73 28.96
#